data_AF-A0A2W5AD20-F1
#
_entry.id   AF-A0A2W5AD20-F1
#
_cell.length_a   1.000
_cell.length_b   1.000
_cell.length_c   1.000
_cell.angle_alpha   90.00
_cell.angle_beta   90.00
_cell.angle_gamma   90.00
#
_symmetry.space_group_name_H-M   'P 1'
#
loop_
_entity.id
_entity.type
_entity.pdbx_description
1 polymer ?
#
loop_
_entity_poly.entity_id
_entity_poly.type
_entity_poly.pdbx_seq_one_letter_code
_entity_poly.pdbx_strand_id
1 'polypeptide(L)' 'MSTRHDIVIVGGGLVGASLALALEPLGLDVAMVEATPAATLPAVFDERNLSLAEATCHA' A
#
# COMPACT_ATOMS: atom_id res chain seq x y z
N MET A 1 12.49 -7.28 20.10
CA MET A 1 11.85 -6.05 20.61
C MET A 1 10.51 -5.93 19.92
N SER A 2 9.42 -5.60 20.63
CA SER A 2 8.12 -5.34 20.00
C SER A 2 7.92 -3.84 19.89
N THR A 3 7.79 -3.33 18.68
CA THR A 3 7.26 -1.99 18.42
C THR A 3 5.74 -2.06 18.39
N ARG A 4 5.07 -0.97 18.78
CA ARG A 4 3.60 -0.83 18.75
C ARG A 4 3.28 0.36 17.86
N HIS A 5 2.31 0.16 16.98
CA HIS A 5 1.73 1.17 16.09
C HIS A 5 0.21 1.15 16.28
N ASP A 6 -0.46 2.27 16.02
CA ASP A 6 -1.93 2.32 16.07
C ASP A 6 -2.54 1.48 14.95
N ILE A 7 -1.91 1.50 13.77
CA ILE A 7 -2.30 0.72 12.59
C ILE A 7 -1.06 0.13 11.92
N VAL A 8 -1.15 -1.13 11.49
CA VAL A 8 -0.16 -1.77 10.61
C VAL A 8 -0.84 -2.18 9.32
N ILE A 9 -0.37 -1.65 8.19
CA ILE A 9 -0.83 -2.01 6.83
C ILE A 9 0.13 -3.06 6.26
N VAL A 10 -0.43 -4.16 5.77
CA VAL A 10 0.32 -5.24 5.11
C VAL A 10 0.09 -5.16 3.61
N GLY A 11 1.15 -4.85 2.87
CA GLY A 11 1.16 -4.67 1.42
C GLY A 11 1.35 -3.21 1.01
N GLY A 12 2.43 -2.91 0.29
CA GLY A 12 2.82 -1.57 -0.17
C GLY A 12 2.32 -1.20 -1.57
N GLY A 13 1.37 -1.97 -2.11
CA GLY A 13 0.73 -1.68 -3.40
C GLY A 13 -0.18 -0.45 -3.33
N LEU A 14 -0.85 -0.12 -4.45
CA LEU A 14 -1.69 1.08 -4.57
C LEU A 14 -2.73 1.23 -3.47
N VAL A 15 -3.41 0.14 -3.09
CA VAL A 15 -4.43 0.16 -2.04
C VAL A 15 -3.83 0.43 -0.66
N GLY A 16 -2.70 -0.19 -0.32
CA GLY A 16 -2.02 0.03 0.95
C GLY A 16 -1.42 1.44 1.05
N ALA A 17 -0.80 1.91 -0.03
CA ALA A 17 -0.27 3.26 -0.14
C ALA A 17 -1.37 4.34 -0.07
N SER A 18 -2.49 4.15 -0.78
CA SER A 18 -3.61 5.08 -0.73
C SER A 18 -4.27 5.12 0.65
N LEU A 19 -4.40 3.98 1.30
CA LEU A 19 -4.90 3.91 2.68
C LEU A 19 -3.96 4.65 3.65
N ALA A 20 -2.64 4.44 3.55
CA ALA A 20 -1.67 5.15 4.39
C ALA A 20 -1.77 6.68 4.23
N LEU A 21 -1.90 7.16 2.99
CA LEU A 21 -2.08 8.58 2.69
C LEU A 21 -3.42 9.12 3.23
N ALA A 22 -4.50 8.34 3.13
CA ALA A 22 -5.81 8.75 3.66
C ALA A 22 -5.82 8.84 5.20
N LEU A 23 -4.95 8.10 5.88
CA LEU A 23 -4.81 8.11 7.34
C LEU A 23 -3.90 9.22 7.88
N GLU A 24 -3.04 9.81 7.04
CA GLU A 24 -2.07 10.86 7.44
C GLU A 24 -2.71 12.04 8.20
N PRO A 25 -3.87 12.58 7.78
CA PRO A 25 -4.50 13.71 8.48
C PRO A 25 -5.03 13.37 9.88
N LEU A 26 -5.09 12.09 10.25
CA LEU A 26 -5.66 11.63 11.52
C LEU A 26 -4.64 11.63 12.67
N GLY A 27 -3.36 11.86 12.37
CA GLY A 27 -2.30 11.90 13.38
C GLY A 27 -2.03 10.55 14.07
N LEU A 28 -2.37 9.44 13.41
CA LEU A 28 -2.13 8.07 13.90
C LEU A 28 -0.69 7.62 13.60
N ASP A 29 -0.11 6.80 14.48
CA ASP A 29 1.13 6.09 14.17
C ASP A 29 0.84 4.89 13.26
N VAL A 30 1.08 5.07 11.97
CA VAL A 30 0.81 4.07 10.93
C VAL A 30 2.12 3.49 10.41
N ALA A 31 2.28 2.17 10.51
CA ALA A 31 3.36 1.44 9.87
C ALA A 31 2.86 0.68 8.64
N MET A 32 3.72 0.55 7.63
CA MET A 32 3.48 -0.28 6.45
C MET A 32 4.60 -1.30 6.28
N VAL A 33 4.23 -2.54 6.01
CA VAL A 33 5.14 -3.65 5.76
C VAL A 33 4.83 -4.28 4.40
N GLU A 34 5.90 -4.49 3.63
CA GLU A 34 5.85 -5.13 2.32
C GLU A 34 6.90 -6.25 2.30
N ALA A 35 6.52 -7.41 1.76
CA ALA A 35 7.41 -8.57 1.68
C ALA A 35 8.48 -8.38 0.60
N THR A 36 8.17 -7.55 -0.40
CA THR A 36 9.02 -7.25 -1.54
C THR A 36 9.91 -6.03 -1.24
N PRO A 37 11.19 -6.02 -1.66
CA PRO A 37 11.98 -4.79 -1.60
C PRO A 37 11.31 -3.69 -2.43
N ALA A 38 11.59 -2.42 -2.10
CA ALA A 38 11.14 -1.28 -2.89
C ALA A 38 11.61 -1.45 -4.34
N ALA A 39 10.67 -1.83 -5.22
CA ALA A 39 10.97 -2.13 -6.60
C ALA A 39 10.99 -0.83 -7.41
N THR A 40 11.91 -0.73 -8.36
CA THR A 40 11.78 0.25 -9.45
C THR A 40 10.47 -0.03 -10.17
N LEU A 41 9.65 1.01 -10.40
CA LEU A 41 8.42 0.86 -11.15
C LEU A 41 8.74 0.13 -12.47
N PRO A 42 7.97 -0.92 -12.83
CA PRO A 42 8.21 -1.62 -14.09
C PRO A 42 8.10 -0.62 -15.23
N ALA A 43 8.95 -0.77 -16.25
CA ALA A 43 9.02 0.14 -17.40
C ALA A 43 7.68 0.31 -18.16
N VAL A 44 6.70 -0.54 -17.88
CA VAL A 44 5.37 -0.59 -18.50
C VAL A 44 4.25 -0.40 -17.47
N PHE A 45 4.51 0.25 -16.33
CA PHE A 45 3.44 0.62 -15.40
C PHE A 45 2.46 1.57 -16.11
N ASP A 46 1.30 1.04 -16.46
CA ASP A 46 0.21 1.75 -17.11
C ASP A 46 -1.00 1.73 -16.17
N GLU A 47 -1.38 2.90 -15.67
CA GLU A 47 -2.48 3.07 -14.72
C GLU A 47 -3.83 2.58 -15.28
N ARG A 48 -3.97 2.46 -16.60
CA ARG A 48 -5.18 1.89 -17.23
C ARG A 48 -5.34 0.40 -16.93
N ASN A 49 -4.23 -0.31 -16.74
CA ASN A 49 -4.24 -1.74 -16.42
C ASN A 49 -4.74 -2.02 -14.99
N LEU A 50 -4.82 -1.00 -14.14
CA LEU A 50 -5.33 -1.11 -12.76
C LEU A 50 -6.81 -1.42 -12.72
N SER A 51 -7.60 -0.90 -13.67
CA SER A 51 -9.03 -1.21 -13.78
C SER A 51 -9.30 -2.70 -14.03
N LEU A 52 -8.36 -3.39 -14.71
CA LEU A 52 -8.42 -4.83 -15.03
C LEU A 52 -7.49 -5.68 -14.15
N ALA A 53 -6.83 -5.09 -13.15
CA ALA A 53 -5.93 -5.83 -12.28
C ALA A 53 -6.72 -6.80 -11.39
N GLU A 54 -6.11 -7.95 -11.06
CA GLU A 54 -6.72 -8.98 -10.22
C GLU A 54 -7.30 -8.42 -8.91
N ALA A 55 -6.62 -7.43 -8.31
CA ALA A 55 -7.07 -6.75 -7.09
C ALA A 55 -8.45 -6.08 -7.24
N THR A 56 -8.82 -5.60 -8.42
CA THR A 56 -10.11 -4.96 -8.69
C THR A 56 -11.25 -5.98 -8.79
N CYS A 57 -10.96 -7.21 -9.23
CA CYS A 57 -11.95 -8.29 -9.31
C CYS A 57 -12.37 -8.85 -7.94
N HIS A 58 -11.59 -8.58 -6.89
CA HIS A 58 -11.83 -9.03 -5.52
C HIS A 58 -12.20 -7.89 -4.56
N ALA A 59 -12.47 -6.69 -5.09
CA ALA A 59 -12.91 -5.52 -4.32
C ALA A 59 -14.40 -5.58 -3.94
#